data_AF-A0A494YYV5-F1
#
_entry.id   AF-A0A494YYV5-F1
#
_cell.length_a   1.000
_cell.length_b   1.000
_cell.length_c   1.000
_cell.angle_alpha   90.00
_cell.angle_beta   90.00
_cell.angle_gamma   90.00
#
_symmetry.space_group_name_H-M   'P 1'
#
loop_
_entity.id
_entity.type
_entity.pdbx_description
1 polymer ?
#
loop_
_entity_poly.entity_id
_entity_poly.type
_entity_poly.pdbx_seq_one_letter_code
_entity_poly.pdbx_strand_id
1 'polypeptide(L)'
;MLDNHAKIMQFFSVAQEVTGRKKMQKMIYILQKSGVPFEEKYNFHFYGPYSEELTLRIEELCNLGFLNEVKEDKSNYYQYNYTITDDGMRFLQQFSLDMPDYREKVDKLKMKSSRFLELVATMFFFDDLPIEETVEKVHTVKPKQKYSEEEINEAIQFIYQMKQ
;
A
#
# COMPACT_ATOMS: atom_id res chain seq x y z
N MET A 1 -7.72 17.46 5.01
CA MET A 1 -8.26 17.10 6.34
C MET A 1 -9.44 16.14 6.22
N LEU A 2 -10.40 16.32 5.30
CA LEU A 2 -11.41 15.29 4.98
C LEU A 2 -11.19 14.63 3.62
N ASP A 3 -10.69 15.38 2.63
CA ASP A 3 -10.42 14.84 1.30
C ASP A 3 -9.43 13.67 1.31
N ASN A 4 -8.41 13.72 2.17
CA ASN A 4 -7.44 12.62 2.31
C ASN A 4 -8.06 11.37 2.94
N HIS A 5 -9.00 11.53 3.88
CA HIS A 5 -9.80 10.43 4.40
C HIS A 5 -10.66 9.83 3.30
N ALA A 6 -11.33 10.66 2.50
CA ALA A 6 -12.13 10.21 1.38
C ALA A 6 -11.29 9.49 0.32
N LYS A 7 -10.07 9.96 -0.01
CA LYS A 7 -9.13 9.25 -0.90
C LYS A 7 -8.75 7.86 -0.36
N ILE A 8 -8.45 7.74 0.94
CA ILE A 8 -8.17 6.43 1.55
C ILE A 8 -9.41 5.53 1.58
N MET A 9 -10.58 6.08 1.86
CA MET A 9 -11.84 5.33 1.77
C MET A 9 -12.13 4.87 0.34
N GLN A 10 -11.82 5.69 -0.68
CA GLN A 10 -11.92 5.31 -2.08
C GLN A 10 -11.04 4.10 -2.37
N PHE A 11 -9.81 4.06 -1.84
CA PHE A 11 -8.96 2.87 -1.93
C PHE A 11 -9.62 1.62 -1.34
N PHE A 12 -10.22 1.70 -0.15
CA PHE A 12 -10.92 0.54 0.44
C PHE A 12 -12.18 0.16 -0.33
N SER A 13 -12.90 1.11 -0.92
CA SER A 13 -14.05 0.82 -1.78
C SER A 13 -13.66 0.04 -3.04
N VAL A 14 -12.49 0.36 -3.60
CA VAL A 14 -11.94 -0.32 -4.78
C VAL A 14 -11.35 -1.67 -4.40
N ALA A 15 -10.57 -1.72 -3.32
CA ALA A 15 -9.92 -2.95 -2.88
C ALA A 15 -10.90 -3.98 -2.33
N GLN A 16 -12.06 -3.55 -1.82
CA GLN A 16 -13.08 -4.30 -1.08
C GLN A 16 -12.60 -4.88 0.24
N GLU A 17 -11.45 -5.57 0.22
CA GLU A 17 -10.79 -6.15 1.37
C GLU A 17 -9.28 -5.98 1.26
N VAL A 18 -8.65 -5.58 2.36
CA VAL A 18 -7.19 -5.50 2.49
C VAL A 18 -6.72 -6.24 3.72
N THR A 19 -5.82 -7.21 3.50
CA THR A 19 -5.34 -8.10 4.57
C THR A 19 -3.95 -7.70 5.05
N GLY A 20 -3.88 -7.27 6.31
CA GLY A 20 -2.65 -6.93 7.02
C GLY A 20 -2.17 -5.48 6.83
N ARG A 21 -1.88 -4.83 7.97
CA ARG A 21 -1.38 -3.43 8.06
C ARG A 21 -0.16 -3.15 7.20
N LYS A 22 0.82 -4.05 7.20
CA LYS A 22 2.05 -3.88 6.42
C LYS A 22 1.77 -3.91 4.92
N LYS A 23 0.93 -4.84 4.46
CA LYS A 23 0.57 -4.98 3.04
C LYS A 23 -0.16 -3.72 2.54
N MET A 24 -1.15 -3.27 3.30
CA MET A 24 -1.89 -2.03 3.06
C MET A 24 -0.97 -0.80 2.90
N GLN A 25 -0.03 -0.60 3.84
CA GLN A 25 0.97 0.48 3.75
C GLN A 25 1.76 0.44 2.44
N LYS A 26 2.14 -0.76 1.96
CA LYS A 26 2.86 -0.91 0.69
C LYS A 26 1.96 -0.68 -0.52
N MET A 27 0.71 -1.14 -0.49
CA MET A 27 -0.21 -0.96 -1.61
C MET A 27 -0.46 0.53 -1.88
N ILE A 28 -0.79 1.30 -0.85
CA ILE A 28 -1.05 2.75 -0.99
C ILE A 28 0.23 3.47 -1.44
N TYR A 29 1.38 3.14 -0.87
CA TYR A 29 2.66 3.71 -1.29
C TYR A 29 2.97 3.44 -2.78
N ILE A 30 2.79 2.19 -3.22
CA ILE A 30 3.05 1.81 -4.62
C ILE A 30 2.09 2.55 -5.56
N LEU A 31 0.81 2.65 -5.20
CA LEU A 31 -0.17 3.41 -5.99
C LEU A 31 0.21 4.90 -6.07
N GLN A 32 0.66 5.49 -4.96
CA GLN A 32 1.14 6.87 -4.91
C GLN A 32 2.33 7.08 -5.86
N LYS A 33 3.32 6.18 -5.81
CA LYS A 33 4.48 6.18 -6.73
C LYS A 33 4.12 5.86 -8.18
N SER A 34 2.89 5.39 -8.41
CA SER A 34 2.31 5.05 -9.72
C SER A 34 1.34 6.13 -10.24
N GLY A 35 1.35 7.32 -9.63
CA GLY A 35 0.59 8.48 -10.09
C GLY A 35 -0.82 8.64 -9.49
N VAL A 36 -1.22 7.77 -8.56
CA VAL A 36 -2.49 7.98 -7.82
C VAL A 36 -2.26 9.10 -6.80
N PRO A 37 -3.11 10.15 -6.73
CA PRO A 37 -2.82 11.38 -5.98
C PRO A 37 -3.09 11.26 -4.47
N PHE A 38 -2.50 10.22 -3.86
CA PHE A 38 -2.35 10.06 -2.42
C PHE A 38 -1.32 11.07 -1.88
N GLU A 39 -1.58 11.61 -0.68
CA GLU A 39 -0.82 12.72 -0.09
C GLU A 39 -0.02 12.30 1.15
N GLU A 40 -0.13 11.04 1.54
CA GLU A 40 0.55 10.40 2.64
C GLU A 40 2.06 10.60 2.51
N LYS A 41 2.69 11.13 3.57
CA LYS A 41 4.14 11.23 3.63
C LYS A 41 4.73 9.91 4.12
N TYR A 42 5.75 9.44 3.41
CA TYR A 42 6.44 8.19 3.71
C TYR A 42 7.91 8.44 4.07
N ASN A 43 8.35 7.78 5.14
CA ASN A 43 9.77 7.70 5.50
C ASN A 43 10.24 6.25 5.39
N PHE A 44 11.55 6.04 5.23
CA PHE A 44 12.11 4.70 5.23
C PHE A 44 12.30 4.17 6.65
N HIS A 45 11.68 3.03 6.95
CA HIS A 45 11.84 2.33 8.21
C HIS A 45 12.33 0.89 7.98
N PHE A 46 12.49 0.10 9.06
CA PHE A 46 13.02 -1.26 8.99
C PHE A 46 12.28 -2.17 7.99
N TYR A 47 10.94 -2.07 7.91
CA TYR A 47 10.12 -2.83 6.96
C TYR A 47 9.88 -2.08 5.64
N GLY A 48 10.70 -1.08 5.33
CA GLY A 48 10.64 -0.24 4.13
C GLY A 48 9.81 1.02 4.35
N PRO A 49 9.27 1.62 3.27
CA PRO A 49 8.46 2.85 3.37
C PRO A 49 7.27 2.67 4.31
N TYR A 50 7.09 3.61 5.22
CA TYR A 50 5.98 3.63 6.16
C TYR A 50 5.48 5.06 6.37
N SER A 51 4.15 5.21 6.45
CA SER A 51 3.49 6.47 6.75
C SER A 51 2.74 6.36 8.07
N GLU A 52 3.18 7.11 9.08
CA GLU A 52 2.45 7.24 10.35
C GLU A 52 1.12 7.96 10.15
N GLU A 53 1.08 8.96 9.26
CA GLU A 53 -0.14 9.67 8.86
C GLU A 53 -1.19 8.72 8.30
N LEU A 54 -0.79 7.75 7.47
CA LEU A 54 -1.71 6.74 6.95
C LEU A 54 -2.25 5.84 8.07
N THR A 55 -1.40 5.42 9.00
CA THR A 55 -1.84 4.59 10.13
C THR A 55 -2.88 5.33 10.97
N LEU A 56 -2.58 6.58 11.36
CA LEU A 56 -3.50 7.40 12.14
C LEU A 56 -4.84 7.60 11.41
N ARG A 57 -4.78 7.92 10.12
CA ARG A 57 -5.99 8.11 9.29
C ARG A 57 -6.88 6.88 9.26
N ILE A 58 -6.29 5.69 9.20
CA ILE A 58 -7.06 4.44 9.18
C ILE A 58 -7.64 4.15 10.56
N GLU A 59 -6.91 4.42 11.64
CA GLU A 59 -7.44 4.32 12.99
C GLU A 59 -8.64 5.27 13.20
N GLU A 60 -8.54 6.51 12.72
CA GLU A 60 -9.66 7.47 12.74
C GLU A 60 -10.87 6.97 11.95
N LEU A 61 -10.66 6.44 10.73
CA LEU A 61 -11.74 5.88 9.91
C LEU A 61 -12.41 4.66 10.56
N CYS A 62 -11.64 3.81 11.25
CA CYS A 62 -12.19 2.71 12.05
C CYS A 62 -13.00 3.23 13.24
N ASN A 63 -12.47 4.21 13.98
CA ASN A 63 -13.15 4.81 15.13
C ASN A 63 -14.47 5.51 14.77
N LEU A 64 -14.54 6.08 13.56
CA LEU A 64 -15.76 6.69 13.00
C LEU A 64 -16.76 5.65 12.45
N GLY A 65 -16.40 4.36 12.41
CA GLY A 65 -17.24 3.30 11.88
C GLY A 65 -17.29 3.23 10.35
N PHE A 66 -16.42 3.94 9.64
CA PHE A 66 -16.36 3.94 8.17
C PHE A 66 -15.56 2.77 7.61
N LEU A 67 -14.60 2.28 8.38
CA LEU A 67 -13.90 1.03 8.12
C LEU A 67 -14.17 0.03 9.25
N ASN A 68 -14.27 -1.23 8.89
CA ASN A 68 -14.30 -2.34 9.82
C ASN A 68 -12.92 -2.98 9.89
N GLU A 69 -12.35 -3.08 11.09
CA GLU A 69 -11.11 -3.80 11.36
C GLU A 69 -11.43 -5.13 12.06
N VAL A 70 -11.10 -6.25 11.42
CA VAL A 70 -11.21 -7.58 12.01
C VAL A 70 -9.83 -8.09 12.36
N LYS A 71 -9.62 -8.40 13.64
CA LYS A 71 -8.41 -9.06 14.12
C LYS A 71 -8.59 -10.58 14.03
N GLU A 72 -7.88 -11.20 13.10
CA GLU A 72 -7.80 -12.65 12.93
C GLU A 72 -6.59 -13.24 13.67
N ASP A 73 -6.82 -14.33 14.39
CA ASP A 73 -5.77 -15.14 14.99
C ASP A 73 -5.23 -16.16 13.97
N LYS A 74 -3.99 -15.98 13.54
CA LYS A 74 -3.28 -16.89 12.65
C LYS A 74 -2.22 -17.64 13.44
N SER A 75 -2.58 -18.46 14.43
CA SER A 75 -1.75 -19.39 15.25
C SER A 75 -0.42 -18.86 15.83
N ASN A 76 0.45 -18.29 14.99
CA ASN A 76 1.75 -17.70 15.28
C ASN A 76 1.76 -16.16 15.20
N TYR A 77 0.71 -15.51 14.68
CA TYR A 77 0.60 -14.04 14.60
C TYR A 77 -0.84 -13.55 14.49
N TYR A 78 -1.06 -12.25 14.69
CA TYR A 78 -2.34 -11.60 14.43
C TYR A 78 -2.34 -10.89 13.07
N GLN A 79 -3.42 -11.07 12.32
CA GLN A 79 -3.67 -10.35 11.07
C GLN A 79 -4.85 -9.39 11.26
N TYR A 80 -4.72 -8.17 10.76
CA TYR A 80 -5.79 -7.18 10.77
C TYR A 80 -6.31 -7.00 9.35
N ASN A 81 -7.58 -7.30 9.15
CA ASN A 81 -8.25 -7.21 7.86
C ASN A 81 -9.20 -6.02 7.87
N TYR A 82 -9.21 -5.27 6.77
CA TYR A 82 -9.97 -4.04 6.65
C TYR A 82 -10.98 -4.15 5.51
N THR A 83 -12.21 -3.76 5.79
CA THR A 83 -13.28 -3.61 4.80
C THR A 83 -13.97 -2.27 4.99
N ILE A 84 -14.48 -1.69 3.90
CA ILE A 84 -15.33 -0.50 4.00
C ILE A 84 -16.73 -0.88 4.49
N THR A 85 -17.33 -0.05 5.34
CA THR A 85 -18.71 -0.26 5.84
C THR A 85 -19.73 0.44 4.95
N ASP A 86 -21.02 0.14 5.12
CA ASP A 86 -22.10 0.85 4.43
C ASP A 86 -22.11 2.36 4.78
N ASP A 87 -21.80 2.72 6.03
CA ASP A 87 -21.64 4.11 6.44
C ASP A 87 -20.45 4.76 5.75
N GLY A 88 -19.34 4.03 5.60
CA GLY A 88 -18.20 4.46 4.82
C GLY A 88 -18.55 4.71 3.35
N MET A 89 -19.30 3.80 2.72
CA MET A 89 -19.76 3.97 1.34
C MET A 89 -20.68 5.19 1.19
N ARG A 90 -21.62 5.41 2.13
CA ARG A 90 -22.50 6.59 2.15
C ARG A 90 -21.72 7.89 2.33
N PHE A 91 -20.73 7.90 3.22
CA PHE A 91 -19.86 9.06 3.43
C PHE A 91 -19.06 9.38 2.16
N LEU A 92 -18.48 8.37 1.51
CA LEU A 92 -17.68 8.54 0.30
C LEU A 92 -18.49 9.16 -0.85
N GLN A 93 -19.77 8.82 -0.99
CA GLN A 93 -20.68 9.39 -2.00
C GLN A 93 -20.91 10.90 -1.84
N GLN A 94 -20.58 11.49 -0.68
CA GLN A 94 -20.69 12.93 -0.46
C GLN A 94 -19.49 13.71 -1.04
N PHE A 95 -18.44 13.02 -1.49
CA PHE A 95 -17.23 13.61 -2.03
C PHE A 95 -17.16 13.43 -3.55
N SER A 96 -16.76 14.50 -4.24
CA SER A 96 -16.36 14.44 -5.64
C SER A 96 -14.84 14.39 -5.70
N LEU A 97 -14.27 13.18 -5.69
CA LEU A 97 -12.83 12.99 -5.73
C LEU A 97 -12.31 13.04 -7.18
N ASP A 98 -11.31 13.89 -7.42
CA ASP A 98 -10.52 13.87 -8.65
C ASP A 98 -9.43 12.79 -8.52
N MET A 99 -9.83 11.54 -8.77
CA MET A 99 -8.95 10.37 -8.73
C MET A 99 -8.99 9.65 -10.08
N PRO A 100 -7.84 9.24 -10.65
CA PRO A 100 -7.83 8.41 -11.85
C PRO A 100 -8.48 7.04 -11.57
N ASP A 101 -8.82 6.29 -12.62
CA ASP A 101 -9.17 4.89 -12.44
C ASP A 101 -7.90 4.06 -12.18
N TYR A 102 -7.80 3.46 -11.00
CA TYR A 102 -6.69 2.62 -10.59
C TYR A 102 -7.13 1.22 -10.15
N ARG A 103 -8.36 0.77 -10.51
CA ARG A 103 -8.88 -0.56 -10.11
C ARG A 103 -7.97 -1.70 -10.53
N GLU A 104 -7.50 -1.68 -11.78
CA GLU A 104 -6.58 -2.71 -12.30
C GLU A 104 -5.26 -2.75 -11.51
N LYS A 105 -4.74 -1.58 -11.10
CA LYS A 105 -3.54 -1.48 -10.26
C LYS A 105 -3.78 -2.10 -8.88
N VAL A 106 -4.95 -1.89 -8.27
CA VAL A 106 -5.33 -2.52 -7.00
C VAL A 106 -5.43 -4.04 -7.14
N ASP A 107 -6.07 -4.54 -8.20
CA ASP A 107 -6.21 -5.98 -8.43
C ASP A 107 -4.84 -6.66 -8.58
N LYS A 108 -3.94 -6.06 -9.37
CA LYS A 108 -2.54 -6.51 -9.48
C LYS A 108 -1.85 -6.58 -8.12
N LEU A 109 -1.99 -5.55 -7.29
CA LEU A 109 -1.36 -5.49 -5.97
C LEU A 109 -1.96 -6.52 -5.00
N LYS A 110 -3.29 -6.74 -5.03
CA LYS A 110 -3.96 -7.73 -4.16
C LYS A 110 -3.43 -9.13 -4.38
N MET A 111 -3.14 -9.50 -5.63
CA MET A 111 -2.61 -10.81 -6.02
C MET A 111 -1.16 -11.06 -5.61
N LYS A 112 -0.41 -10.03 -5.21
CA LYS A 112 0.99 -10.17 -4.79
C LYS A 112 1.13 -10.47 -3.30
N SER A 113 2.20 -11.20 -2.96
CA SER A 113 2.56 -11.51 -1.57
C SER A 113 3.09 -10.27 -0.84
N SER A 114 2.95 -10.24 0.48
CA SER A 114 3.50 -9.15 1.30
C SER A 114 5.01 -8.97 1.13
N ARG A 115 5.75 -10.08 0.94
CA ARG A 115 7.19 -10.08 0.70
C ARG A 115 7.55 -9.41 -0.63
N PHE A 116 6.80 -9.72 -1.70
CA PHE A 116 7.02 -9.12 -3.01
C PHE A 116 6.67 -7.63 -3.01
N LEU A 117 5.58 -7.26 -2.34
CA LEU A 117 5.22 -5.84 -2.19
C LEU A 117 6.23 -5.06 -1.33
N GLU A 118 6.84 -5.71 -0.33
CA GLU A 118 7.97 -5.11 0.41
C GLU A 118 9.16 -4.83 -0.51
N LEU A 119 9.49 -5.75 -1.42
CA LEU A 119 10.56 -5.54 -2.41
C LEU A 119 10.23 -4.36 -3.33
N VAL A 120 9.07 -4.41 -3.99
CA VAL A 120 8.63 -3.38 -4.95
C VAL A 120 8.58 -2.01 -4.28
N ALA A 121 8.00 -1.90 -3.09
CA ALA A 121 7.97 -0.64 -2.35
C ALA A 121 9.36 -0.16 -1.93
N THR A 122 10.28 -1.07 -1.59
CA THR A 122 11.66 -0.69 -1.28
C THR A 122 12.36 -0.14 -2.52
N MET A 123 12.18 -0.77 -3.68
CA MET A 123 12.73 -0.28 -4.95
C MET A 123 12.15 1.07 -5.36
N PHE A 124 10.82 1.24 -5.26
CA PHE A 124 10.17 2.54 -5.49
C PHE A 124 10.67 3.66 -4.59
N PHE A 125 11.15 3.34 -3.37
CA PHE A 125 11.68 4.35 -2.47
C PHE A 125 13.03 4.92 -2.91
N PHE A 126 13.81 4.12 -3.63
CA PHE A 126 15.12 4.49 -4.17
C PHE A 126 15.07 4.57 -5.71
N ASP A 127 13.93 4.93 -6.29
CA ASP A 127 13.73 4.98 -7.75
C ASP A 127 14.25 6.29 -8.39
N ASP A 128 14.85 7.16 -7.58
CA ASP A 128 15.69 8.28 -7.98
C ASP A 128 17.11 7.84 -8.37
N LEU A 129 17.51 6.63 -7.99
CA LEU A 129 18.81 6.04 -8.35
C LEU A 129 18.73 5.22 -9.65
N PRO A 130 19.87 5.00 -10.32
CA PRO A 130 19.99 3.97 -11.36
C PRO A 130 19.59 2.59 -10.84
N ILE A 131 19.08 1.72 -11.72
CA ILE A 131 18.50 0.44 -11.29
C ILE A 131 19.51 -0.47 -10.59
N GLU A 132 20.75 -0.45 -11.03
CA GLU A 132 21.85 -1.22 -10.43
C GLU A 132 22.07 -0.77 -8.96
N GLU A 133 22.11 0.54 -8.72
CA GLU A 133 22.25 1.11 -7.38
C GLU A 133 21.01 0.84 -6.51
N THR A 134 19.81 0.91 -7.07
CA THR A 134 18.57 0.53 -6.37
C THR A 134 18.63 -0.92 -5.88
N VAL A 135 19.11 -1.84 -6.72
CA VAL A 135 19.26 -3.26 -6.35
C VAL A 135 20.30 -3.45 -5.24
N GLU A 136 21.44 -2.77 -5.31
CA GLU A 136 22.43 -2.77 -4.22
C GLU A 136 21.85 -2.25 -2.90
N LYS A 137 21.05 -1.17 -2.95
CA LYS A 137 20.35 -0.64 -1.78
C LYS A 137 19.38 -1.65 -1.19
N VAL A 138 18.60 -2.35 -2.02
CA VAL A 138 17.70 -3.42 -1.57
C VAL A 138 18.47 -4.46 -0.77
N HIS A 139 19.58 -4.98 -1.31
CA HIS A 139 20.39 -5.98 -0.59
C HIS A 139 21.00 -5.44 0.71
N THR A 140 21.39 -4.17 0.72
CA THR A 140 21.95 -3.50 1.90
C THR A 140 20.93 -3.31 3.01
N VAL A 141 19.70 -2.88 2.68
CA VAL A 141 18.66 -2.56 3.68
C VAL A 141 17.75 -3.75 4.00
N LYS A 142 17.71 -4.78 3.13
CA LYS A 142 16.93 -6.02 3.28
C LYS A 142 17.78 -7.29 3.25
N PRO A 143 18.94 -7.37 3.93
CA PRO A 143 19.85 -8.51 3.81
C PRO A 143 19.19 -9.83 4.27
N LYS A 144 18.29 -9.76 5.26
CA LYS A 144 17.56 -10.93 5.78
C LYS A 144 16.53 -11.48 4.81
N GLN A 145 16.02 -10.67 3.88
CA GLN A 145 15.05 -11.15 2.90
C GLN A 145 15.72 -12.03 1.86
N LYS A 146 17.00 -11.81 1.53
CA LYS A 146 17.72 -12.62 0.53
C LYS A 146 16.93 -12.73 -0.78
N TYR A 147 16.53 -11.58 -1.34
CA TYR A 147 15.83 -11.55 -2.62
C TYR A 147 16.71 -12.16 -3.71
N SER A 148 16.16 -13.04 -4.54
CA SER A 148 16.89 -13.63 -5.67
C SER A 148 16.91 -12.68 -6.87
N GLU A 149 17.81 -12.93 -7.83
CA GLU A 149 17.84 -12.16 -9.08
C GLU A 149 16.52 -12.27 -9.86
N GLU A 150 15.86 -13.43 -9.81
CA GLU A 150 14.54 -13.62 -10.42
C GLU A 150 13.47 -12.76 -9.73
N GLU A 151 13.45 -12.70 -8.40
CA GLU A 151 12.52 -11.82 -7.65
C GLU A 151 12.76 -10.34 -8.00
N ILE A 152 14.04 -9.93 -8.12
CA ILE A 152 14.42 -8.57 -8.52
C ILE A 152 13.92 -8.27 -9.94
N ASN A 153 14.19 -9.15 -10.89
CA ASN A 153 13.76 -8.97 -12.28
C ASN A 153 12.23 -8.91 -12.41
N GLU A 154 11.50 -9.77 -11.69
CA GLU A 154 10.04 -9.71 -11.62
C GLU A 154 9.56 -8.36 -11.05
N ALA A 155 10.20 -7.87 -9.98
CA ALA A 155 9.86 -6.58 -9.38
C ALA A 155 10.08 -5.41 -10.34
N ILE A 156 11.17 -5.42 -11.11
CA ILE A 156 11.46 -4.40 -12.14
C ILE A 156 10.34 -4.37 -13.19
N GLN A 157 9.98 -5.52 -13.73
CA GLN A 157 8.90 -5.62 -14.72
C GLN A 157 7.56 -5.14 -14.14
N PHE A 158 7.28 -5.50 -12.89
CA PHE A 158 6.08 -5.06 -12.20
C PHE A 158 6.06 -3.54 -12.01
N ILE A 159 7.18 -2.91 -11.64
CA ILE A 159 7.28 -1.44 -11.51
C ILE A 159 6.96 -0.75 -12.83
N TYR A 160 7.49 -1.24 -13.96
CA TYR A 160 7.18 -0.68 -15.27
C TYR A 160 5.68 -0.78 -15.60
N GLN A 161 5.05 -1.91 -15.30
CA GLN A 161 3.60 -2.09 -15.50
C GLN A 161 2.76 -1.17 -14.62
N MET A 162 3.25 -0.82 -13.43
CA MET A 162 2.53 0.04 -12.49
C MET A 162 2.69 1.53 -12.84
N LYS A 163 3.80 1.94 -13.48
CA LYS A 163 4.02 3.33 -13.92
C LYS A 163 3.29 3.69 -15.23
N GLN A 164 2.81 2.71 -15.99
CA GLN A 164 1.92 2.90 -17.14
C GLN A 164 0.51 3.31 -16.67
#